data_AF-A0A1F4EBT6-F1
#
_entry.id   AF-A0A1F4EBT6-F1
#
_cell.length_a   1.000
_cell.length_b   1.000
_cell.length_c   1.000
_cell.angle_alpha   90.00
_cell.angle_beta   90.00
_cell.angle_gamma   90.00
#
_symmetry.space_group_name_H-M   'P 1'
#
loop_
_entity.id
_entity.type
_entity.pdbx_description
1 polymer ?
#
loop_
_entity_poly.entity_id
_entity_poly.type
_entity_poly.pdbx_seq_one_letter_code
_entity_poly.pdbx_strand_id
1 'polypeptide(L)' 'MRTNIVLDDKLVREAMRLANVRTMREAVDVALRRFVQSGRQRKLLDLHGSGGVREDYDYKRTRSTA' A
#
# COMPACT_ATOMS: atom_id res chain seq x y z
N MET A 1 19.58 7.90 -5.17
CA MET A 1 20.59 7.00 -5.79
C MET A 1 20.32 6.95 -7.28
N ARG A 2 21.36 7.06 -8.13
CA ARG A 2 21.20 6.93 -9.58
C ARG A 2 21.61 5.51 -9.96
N THR A 3 20.66 4.74 -10.48
CA THR A 3 20.85 3.32 -10.79
C THR A 3 20.38 3.08 -12.21
N ASN A 4 21.12 2.29 -12.97
CA ASN A 4 20.71 1.87 -14.30
C ASN A 4 20.04 0.50 -14.17
N ILE A 5 18.75 0.43 -14.49
CA ILE A 5 17.93 -0.79 -14.42
C ILE A 5 17.14 -0.91 -15.71
N VAL A 6 17.01 -2.14 -16.22
CA VAL A 6 16.17 -2.44 -17.37
C VAL A 6 14.74 -2.60 -16.89
N LEU A 7 13.81 -1.84 -17.47
CA LEU A 7 12.39 -1.86 -17.15
C LEU A 7 11.58 -2.17 -18.40
N ASP A 8 10.44 -2.84 -18.23
CA ASP A 8 9.49 -3.05 -19.31
C ASP A 8 8.70 -1.74 -19.57
N ASP A 9 8.85 -1.19 -20.77
CA ASP A 9 8.19 0.04 -21.19
C ASP A 9 6.66 -0.02 -21.12
N LYS A 10 6.05 -1.18 -21.38
CA LYS A 10 4.59 -1.34 -21.31
C LYS A 10 4.13 -1.23 -19.87
N LEU A 11 4.81 -1.94 -18.97
CA LEU A 11 4.51 -1.92 -17.54
C LEU A 11 4.67 -0.52 -16.96
N VAL A 12 5.73 0.19 -17.37
CA VAL A 12 5.98 1.54 -16.85
C VAL A 12 4.97 2.55 -17.39
N ARG A 13 4.57 2.47 -18.66
CA ARG A 13 3.49 3.32 -19.19
C ARG A 13 2.15 3.08 -18.49
N GLU A 14 1.87 1.84 -18.12
CA GLU A 14 0.69 1.50 -17.34
C GLU A 14 0.77 2.05 -15.92
N ALA A 15 1.91 1.85 -15.24
CA ALA A 15 2.16 2.43 -13.93
C ALA A 15 2.05 3.97 -13.94
N MET A 16 2.57 4.63 -14.98
CA MET A 16 2.47 6.08 -15.17
C MET A 16 1.02 6.55 -15.32
N ARG A 17 0.20 5.83 -16.10
CA ARG A 17 -1.23 6.11 -16.24
C ARG A 17 -1.97 5.94 -14.91
N LEU A 18 -1.72 4.84 -14.20
CA LEU A 18 -2.37 4.54 -12.92
C LEU A 18 -1.94 5.48 -11.79
N ALA A 19 -0.70 5.97 -11.82
CA ALA A 19 -0.18 6.93 -10.86
C ALA A 19 -0.43 8.39 -11.26
N ASN A 20 -0.90 8.65 -12.49
CA ASN A 20 -1.09 9.97 -13.08
C ASN A 20 0.18 10.84 -13.02
N VAL A 21 1.31 10.28 -13.40
CA VAL A 21 2.64 10.94 -13.35
C VAL A 21 3.24 11.09 -14.74
N ARG A 22 4.11 12.09 -14.90
CA ARG A 22 4.70 12.45 -16.20
C ARG A 22 6.06 11.82 -16.43
N THR A 23 6.73 11.38 -15.36
CA THR A 23 8.09 10.84 -15.45
C THR A 23 8.19 9.39 -14.99
N MET A 24 9.13 8.67 -15.61
CA MET A 24 9.46 7.30 -15.24
C MET A 24 9.92 7.19 -13.78
N ARG A 25 10.70 8.18 -13.33
CA ARG A 25 11.22 8.26 -11.96
C ARG A 25 10.10 8.34 -10.93
N GLU A 26 9.10 9.18 -11.17
CA GLU A 26 7.94 9.31 -10.28
C GLU A 26 7.12 8.02 -10.26
N ALA A 27 6.92 7.38 -11.41
CA ALA A 27 6.20 6.11 -11.46
C ALA A 27 6.89 5.02 -10.64
N VAL A 28 8.22 4.94 -10.73
CA VAL A 28 9.03 4.00 -9.93
C VAL A 28 8.95 4.34 -8.44
N ASP A 29 9.05 5.61 -8.06
CA ASP A 29 8.93 6.02 -6.64
C ASP A 29 7.55 5.66 -6.05
N VAL A 30 6.48 5.96 -6.79
CA VAL A 30 5.10 5.64 -6.38
C VAL A 30 4.91 4.13 -6.26
N ALA A 31 5.42 3.36 -7.23
CA ALA A 31 5.32 1.90 -7.21
C ALA A 31 6.04 1.30 -5.98
N LEU A 32 7.26 1.77 -5.68
CA LEU A 32 8.02 1.31 -4.51
C LEU A 32 7.33 1.68 -3.19
N ARG A 33 6.81 2.90 -3.07
CA ARG A 33 6.05 3.31 -1.87
C ARG A 33 4.81 2.44 -1.66
N ARG A 34 4.04 2.18 -2.73
CA ARG A 34 2.87 1.30 -2.68
C ARG A 34 3.26 -0.12 -2.28
N PHE A 35 4.33 -0.65 -2.87
CA PHE A 35 4.81 -2.00 -2.53
C PHE A 35 5.18 -2.14 -1.05
N VAL A 36 5.92 -1.17 -0.49
CA VAL A 36 6.27 -1.16 0.94
C VAL A 36 5.02 -1.01 1.80
N GLN A 37 4.07 -0.15 1.42
CA GLN A 37 2.83 0.04 2.15
C GLN A 37 1.98 -1.24 2.17
N SER A 38 1.82 -1.90 1.02
CA SER A 38 1.12 -3.19 0.92
C SER A 38 1.82 -4.28 1.75
N GLY A 39 3.16 -4.31 1.75
CA GLY A 39 3.93 -5.22 2.60
C GLY A 39 3.71 -4.96 4.10
N ARG A 40 3.64 -3.69 4.53
CA ARG A 40 3.32 -3.33 5.91
C ARG A 40 1.88 -3.69 6.28
N GLN A 41 0.94 -3.55 5.37
CA GLN A 41 -0.45 -3.98 5.60
C GLN A 41 -0.55 -5.49 5.86
N ARG A 42 0.25 -6.31 5.18
CA ARG A 42 0.31 -7.75 5.48
C ARG A 42 0.78 -8.02 6.91
N LYS A 43 1.67 -7.20 7.48
CA LYS A 43 2.06 -7.32 8.89
C LYS A 43 0.92 -7.02 9.87
N LEU A 44 -0.14 -6.32 9.46
CA LEU A 44 -1.33 -6.21 10.31
C LEU A 44 -2.06 -7.55 10.46
N LEU A 45 -1.92 -8.48 9.50
CA LEU A 45 -2.46 -9.83 9.65
C LEU A 45 -1.70 -10.61 10.74
N ASP A 46 -0.42 -10.30 10.97
CA ASP A 46 0.36 -10.90 12.07
C ASP A 46 -0.15 -10.45 13.45
N LEU A 47 -0.91 -9.34 13.53
CA LEU A 47 -1.59 -8.90 14.75
C LEU A 47 -2.89 -9.68 15.03
N HIS A 48 -3.34 -10.51 14.09
CA HIS A 48 -4.50 -11.38 14.30
C HIS A 48 -4.18 -12.42 15.39
N GLY A 49 -4.89 -12.35 16.51
CA GLY A 49 -4.66 -13.23 17.68
C GLY A 49 -3.66 -12.68 18.70
N SER A 50 -3.07 -11.49 18.50
CA SER A 50 -2.15 -10.88 19.46
C SER A 50 -2.83 -10.17 20.65
N GLY A 51 -4.13 -10.40 20.87
CA GLY A 51 -4.89 -9.82 21.97
C GLY A 51 -5.15 -8.30 21.88
N GLY A 52 -4.99 -7.69 20.70
CA GLY A 52 -5.09 -6.23 20.53
C GLY A 52 -6.50 -5.63 20.63
N VAL A 53 -7.55 -6.46 20.62
CA VAL A 53 -8.95 -6.03 20.76
C VAL A 53 -9.41 -6.42 22.16
N ARG A 54 -9.96 -5.46 22.91
CA ARG A 54 -10.53 -5.75 24.23
C ARG A 54 -11.70 -6.70 24.07
N GLU A 55 -11.82 -7.65 24.99
CA GLU A 55 -12.84 -8.70 24.95
C GLU A 55 -14.27 -8.14 24.99
N ASP A 56 -14.46 -6.95 25.56
CA ASP A 56 -15.71 -6.22 25.67
C ASP A 56 -15.96 -5.22 24.51
N TYR A 57 -15.11 -5.20 23.47
CA TYR A 57 -15.22 -4.27 22.37
C TYR A 57 -16.36 -4.61 21.41
N ASP A 58 -17.50 -3.92 21.55
CA ASP A 58 -18.66 -4.04 20.65
C ASP A 58 -18.59 -3.01 19.51
N TYR A 59 -18.17 -3.47 18.33
CA TYR A 59 -18.10 -2.66 17.10
C TYR A 59 -19.48 -2.26 16.53
N LYS A 60 -20.59 -2.85 17.00
CA LYS A 60 -21.94 -2.49 16.55
C LYS A 60 -22.44 -1.23 17.23
N ARG A 61 -22.09 -1.03 18.51
CA ARG A 61 -22.43 0.19 19.28
C ARG A 61 -21.86 1.48 18.67
N THR A 62 -20.72 1.38 17.97
CA THR A 62 -20.06 2.52 17.32
C THR A 62 -20.60 2.83 15.92
N ARG A 63 -21.37 1.93 15.30
CA ARG A 63 -21.97 2.14 13.96
C ARG A 63 -23.39 2.71 14.00
N SER A 64 -24.07 2.63 15.14
CA SER A 64 -25.44 3.09 15.32
C SER A 64 -25.58 4.59 15.66
N THR A 65 -24.48 5.31 15.82
CA THR A 65 -24.43 6.75 16.15
C THR A 65 -23.95 7.63 14.99
N ALA A 66 -23.99 7.11 13.76
CA ALA A 66 -23.73 7.87 12.53
C ALA A 66 -25.05 8.16 11.78
#